data_AF-A0A0G1XBK0-F1
#
_entry.id   AF-A0A0G1XBK0-F1
#
_cell.length_a   1.000
_cell.length_b   1.000
_cell.length_c   1.000
_cell.angle_alpha   90.00
_cell.angle_beta   90.00
_cell.angle_gamma   90.00
#
_symmetry.space_group_name_H-M   'P 1'
#
loop_
_entity.id
_entity.type
_entity.pdbx_description
1 polymer ?
#
loop_
_entity_poly.entity_id
_entity_poly.type
_entity_poly.pdbx_seq_one_letter_code
_entity_poly.pdbx_strand_id
1 'polypeptide(L)'
;KIYSSRKKPILLIASGISFGIMSITYNQTFVLAILPYLLYYFLLIKSKTILITIKDALFFLIGVAPFALTYLWFENLRATGSANFASVSYLSSTTKSFFSVPIGVFFEGIWGQLFSPGRSFFIYSPIILIIILFWHKIKSKIIPELAVFLSLFVIYVLFFASQYSLGAPDQGVAAYWHGESSWGPRYLTPIIPFGLIIVGYLFTKISKLNKIFFFYPLAILGLFVELLGVILPYQIKLHELEHHFFVNSTEFTASYYSNLIPRFSPLFMMSKKLGKLIQTFPTTLDHGPHRVRFVDGIDFTFSVGPERWRVVDGKGFIYFDNIKTNPVEKISFGLINHPIKEASNSAILQFTLNNKILAKNTQVLKNKIQPQIDALSVSLGQLAVSVNQYAQNQKAAKVSGEDTKHLKSYAAEAKKLSIRIAAASSQTQTIDAVVDLLDVARDATTTVSQIAAAELPRGAQSLYPGGVYQTSTGTSANRNASNCRKRFGGCAGCCSFCWCGKCRGANFGRYILSSRSDCYSARGGCCHAGCRT
;
A
#
# COMPACT_ATOMS: atom_id res chain seq x y z
N LYS A 1 39.64 -7.58 18.27
CA LYS A 1 40.08 -8.44 19.40
C LYS A 1 41.42 -9.14 19.14
N ILE A 2 41.58 -10.02 18.14
CA ILE A 2 42.87 -10.70 17.88
C ILE A 2 44.00 -9.69 17.59
N TYR A 3 43.68 -8.61 16.88
CA TYR A 3 44.62 -7.50 16.66
C TYR A 3 45.14 -6.89 17.98
N SER A 4 44.30 -6.69 18.99
CA SER A 4 44.74 -6.03 20.23
C SER A 4 45.75 -6.87 21.02
N SER A 5 45.75 -8.19 20.85
CA SER A 5 46.77 -9.09 21.43
C SER A 5 48.01 -9.27 20.56
N ARG A 6 47.87 -9.39 19.23
CA ARG A 6 48.98 -9.76 18.32
C ARG A 6 49.64 -8.59 17.61
N LYS A 7 48.96 -7.43 17.52
CA LYS A 7 49.44 -6.21 16.85
C LYS A 7 49.92 -6.38 15.40
N LYS A 8 49.43 -7.40 14.69
CA LYS A 8 49.77 -7.63 13.28
C LYS A 8 48.87 -6.78 12.36
N PRO A 9 49.43 -5.94 11.46
CA PRO A 9 48.65 -5.01 10.63
C PRO A 9 47.68 -5.72 9.66
N ILE A 10 48.04 -6.93 9.19
CA ILE A 10 47.17 -7.76 8.34
C ILE A 10 45.79 -8.03 8.98
N LEU A 11 45.71 -8.07 10.31
CA LEU A 11 44.44 -8.27 11.03
C LEU A 11 43.53 -7.04 10.94
N LEU A 12 44.11 -5.83 10.87
CA LEU A 12 43.34 -4.60 10.66
C LEU A 12 42.86 -4.49 9.22
N ILE A 13 43.72 -4.84 8.26
CA ILE A 13 43.34 -4.90 6.83
C ILE A 13 42.19 -5.90 6.64
N ALA A 14 42.29 -7.11 7.21
CA ALA A 14 41.23 -8.12 7.14
C ALA A 14 39.92 -7.65 7.80
N SER A 15 40.01 -6.88 8.90
CA SER A 15 38.84 -6.25 9.52
C SER A 15 38.22 -5.18 8.62
N GLY A 16 39.06 -4.38 7.95
CA GLY A 16 38.63 -3.40 6.95
C GLY A 16 37.94 -4.04 5.75
N ILE A 17 38.48 -5.14 5.22
CA ILE A 17 37.86 -5.92 4.15
C ILE A 17 36.49 -6.44 4.60
N SER A 18 36.40 -7.01 5.80
CA SER A 18 35.13 -7.54 6.34
C SER A 18 34.08 -6.43 6.48
N PHE A 19 34.49 -5.25 6.96
CA PHE A 19 33.62 -4.08 7.06
C PHE A 19 33.21 -3.54 5.67
N GLY A 20 34.13 -3.54 4.71
CA GLY A 20 33.87 -3.13 3.33
C GLY A 20 32.84 -4.03 2.64
N ILE A 21 32.97 -5.36 2.76
CA ILE A 21 31.98 -6.34 2.26
C ILE A 21 30.60 -6.07 2.89
N MET A 22 30.54 -5.86 4.20
CA MET A 22 29.30 -5.52 4.89
C MET A 22 28.68 -4.21 4.35
N SER A 23 29.50 -3.20 4.08
CA SER A 23 29.04 -1.89 3.63
C SER A 23 28.37 -1.93 2.24
N ILE A 24 28.83 -2.82 1.34
CA ILE A 24 28.28 -2.91 -0.03
C ILE A 24 27.11 -3.89 -0.20
N THR A 25 26.85 -4.78 0.76
CA THR A 25 25.96 -5.94 0.53
C THR A 25 24.48 -5.69 0.80
N TYR A 26 24.10 -4.73 1.64
CA TYR A 26 22.72 -4.70 2.12
C TYR A 26 22.11 -3.32 2.39
N ASN A 27 22.86 -2.36 2.97
CA ASN A 27 22.30 -1.03 3.26
C ASN A 27 23.36 0.06 3.53
N GLN A 28 23.15 1.28 3.04
CA GLN A 28 24.03 2.44 3.30
C GLN A 28 24.13 2.78 4.81
N THR A 29 23.14 2.38 5.61
CA THR A 29 23.12 2.59 7.07
C THR A 29 24.21 1.84 7.83
N PHE A 30 24.93 0.90 7.20
CA PHE A 30 26.11 0.28 7.81
C PHE A 30 27.25 1.26 8.10
N VAL A 31 27.28 2.42 7.43
CA VAL A 31 28.20 3.52 7.76
C VAL A 31 28.02 3.98 9.23
N LEU A 32 26.82 3.86 9.79
CA LEU A 32 26.56 4.19 11.20
C LEU A 32 27.31 3.29 12.18
N ALA A 33 27.77 2.10 11.74
CA ALA A 33 28.56 1.19 12.57
C ALA A 33 30.03 1.62 12.72
N ILE A 34 30.51 2.63 11.97
CA ILE A 34 31.87 3.17 12.11
C ILE A 34 32.13 3.67 13.53
N LEU A 35 31.19 4.43 14.11
CA LEU A 35 31.35 4.98 15.46
C LEU A 35 31.43 3.88 16.55
N PRO A 36 30.51 2.90 16.63
CA PRO A 36 30.64 1.75 17.51
C PRO A 36 31.93 0.96 17.29
N TYR A 37 32.37 0.81 16.04
CA TYR A 37 33.59 0.09 15.72
C TYR A 37 34.86 0.82 16.21
N LEU A 38 34.92 2.15 16.04
CA LEU A 38 36.00 2.97 16.60
C LEU A 38 36.00 2.91 18.13
N LEU A 39 34.82 3.02 18.75
CA LEU A 39 34.68 2.85 20.20
C LEU A 39 35.21 1.49 20.66
N TYR A 40 34.85 0.40 19.95
CA TYR A 40 35.37 -0.93 20.24
C TYR A 40 36.89 -1.00 20.17
N TYR A 41 37.46 -0.42 19.12
CA TYR A 41 38.90 -0.36 18.92
C TYR A 41 39.59 0.37 20.09
N PHE A 42 39.10 1.54 20.49
CA PHE A 42 39.66 2.29 21.61
C PHE A 42 39.53 1.57 22.95
N LEU A 43 38.41 0.88 23.21
CA LEU A 43 38.24 0.10 24.43
C LEU A 43 39.16 -1.13 24.49
N LEU A 44 39.58 -1.65 23.34
CA LEU A 44 40.51 -2.80 23.27
C LEU A 44 41.98 -2.38 23.26
N ILE A 45 42.31 -1.19 22.76
CA ILE A 45 43.68 -0.70 22.63
C ILE A 45 43.99 0.22 23.81
N LYS A 46 44.80 -0.27 24.76
CA LYS A 46 45.24 0.52 25.92
C LYS A 46 46.27 1.61 25.60
N SER A 47 46.65 1.79 24.33
CA SER A 47 47.66 2.77 23.93
C SER A 47 47.07 4.17 23.88
N LYS A 48 47.80 5.15 24.43
CA LYS A 48 47.40 6.57 24.42
C LYS A 48 48.01 7.37 23.26
N THR A 49 48.88 6.79 22.45
CA THR A 49 49.60 7.53 21.40
C THR A 49 48.77 7.68 20.14
N ILE A 50 48.42 8.93 19.78
CA ILE A 50 47.61 9.26 18.59
C ILE A 50 48.23 8.74 17.28
N LEU A 51 49.56 8.74 17.16
CA LEU A 51 50.28 8.24 15.98
C LEU A 51 50.00 6.76 15.70
N ILE A 52 49.88 5.93 16.75
CA ILE A 52 49.55 4.50 16.61
C ILE A 52 48.12 4.35 16.10
N THR A 53 47.19 5.15 16.63
CA THR A 53 45.79 5.18 16.17
C THR A 53 45.69 5.58 14.70
N ILE A 54 46.44 6.60 14.26
CA ILE A 54 46.46 7.02 12.85
C ILE A 54 46.98 5.89 11.96
N LYS A 55 48.10 5.27 12.34
CA LYS A 55 48.66 4.12 11.61
C LYS A 55 47.67 2.96 11.50
N ASP A 56 47.00 2.62 12.60
CA ASP A 56 46.02 1.54 12.64
C ASP A 56 44.78 1.87 11.80
N ALA A 57 44.33 3.12 11.82
CA ALA A 57 43.26 3.62 10.95
C ALA A 57 43.64 3.51 9.47
N LEU A 58 44.88 3.85 9.09
CA LEU A 58 45.36 3.70 7.71
C LEU A 58 45.30 2.24 7.24
N PHE A 59 45.76 1.28 8.05
CA PHE A 59 45.66 -0.14 7.69
C PHE A 59 44.21 -0.62 7.56
N PHE A 60 43.32 -0.16 8.42
CA PHE A 60 41.89 -0.45 8.27
C PHE A 60 41.31 0.17 6.99
N LEU A 61 41.61 1.44 6.72
CA LEU A 61 41.15 2.16 5.52
C LEU A 61 41.66 1.51 4.24
N ILE A 62 42.88 0.99 4.20
CA ILE A 62 43.39 0.20 3.07
C ILE A 62 42.47 -0.99 2.77
N GLY A 63 41.97 -1.67 3.80
CA GLY A 63 41.02 -2.78 3.63
C GLY A 63 39.63 -2.36 3.18
N VAL A 64 39.14 -1.20 3.63
CA VAL A 64 37.81 -0.66 3.26
C VAL A 64 37.79 -0.01 1.88
N ALA A 65 38.91 0.61 1.47
CA ALA A 65 39.05 1.40 0.25
C ALA A 65 38.48 0.77 -1.02
N PRO A 66 38.78 -0.50 -1.39
CA PRO A 66 38.24 -1.08 -2.62
C PRO A 66 36.71 -1.11 -2.63
N PHE A 67 36.08 -1.42 -1.50
CA PHE A 67 34.62 -1.48 -1.37
C PHE A 67 33.97 -0.09 -1.39
N ALA A 68 34.61 0.88 -0.74
CA ALA A 68 34.16 2.27 -0.78
C ALA A 68 34.24 2.83 -2.22
N LEU A 69 35.30 2.53 -2.96
CA LEU A 69 35.45 2.93 -4.36
C LEU A 69 34.40 2.24 -5.25
N THR A 70 34.16 0.94 -5.08
CA THR A 70 33.09 0.23 -5.81
C THR A 70 31.72 0.83 -5.51
N TYR A 71 31.44 1.16 -4.26
CA TYR A 71 30.19 1.80 -3.86
C TYR A 71 30.02 3.19 -4.49
N LEU A 72 31.04 4.05 -4.40
CA LEU A 72 31.01 5.38 -5.01
C LEU A 72 30.84 5.30 -6.54
N TRP A 73 31.51 4.34 -7.17
CA TRP A 73 31.35 4.07 -8.60
C TRP A 73 29.92 3.63 -8.94
N PHE A 74 29.35 2.67 -8.18
CA PHE A 74 27.97 2.22 -8.37
C PHE A 74 26.95 3.36 -8.17
N GLU A 75 27.09 4.16 -7.12
CA GLU A 75 26.21 5.30 -6.87
C GLU A 75 26.31 6.36 -7.99
N ASN A 76 27.51 6.64 -8.50
CA ASN A 76 27.68 7.55 -9.64
C ASN A 76 27.05 7.01 -10.93
N LEU A 77 27.02 5.68 -11.14
CA LEU A 77 26.32 5.08 -12.28
C LEU A 77 24.80 5.10 -12.10
N ARG A 78 24.32 4.88 -10.87
CA ARG A 78 22.88 4.83 -10.53
C ARG A 78 22.24 6.22 -10.50
N ALA A 79 22.96 7.22 -10.02
CA ALA A 79 22.47 8.59 -9.88
C ALA A 79 22.47 9.32 -11.22
N THR A 80 21.42 9.17 -12.02
CA THR A 80 21.22 10.03 -13.22
C THR A 80 20.81 11.44 -12.78
N GLY A 81 21.68 12.44 -12.94
CA GLY A 81 21.36 13.88 -12.76
C GLY A 81 21.80 14.53 -11.44
N SER A 82 21.01 15.48 -10.92
CA SER A 82 21.28 16.31 -9.72
C SER A 82 21.35 15.54 -8.38
N ALA A 83 21.04 14.24 -8.40
CA ALA A 83 21.16 13.32 -7.27
C ALA A 83 22.56 12.68 -7.12
N ASN A 84 23.58 13.20 -7.83
CA ASN A 84 24.96 12.81 -7.59
C ASN A 84 25.35 13.04 -6.13
N PHE A 85 25.99 12.06 -5.50
CA PHE A 85 26.44 12.14 -4.10
C PHE A 85 27.42 13.30 -3.84
N ALA A 86 28.07 13.78 -4.91
CA ALA A 86 28.93 14.97 -4.90
C ALA A 86 28.15 16.30 -4.96
N SER A 87 26.83 16.30 -5.16
CA SER A 87 26.03 17.52 -5.20
C SER A 87 25.81 18.05 -3.78
N VAL A 88 26.25 19.30 -3.56
CA VAL A 88 26.04 20.03 -2.29
C VAL A 88 24.55 20.10 -1.91
N SER A 89 23.66 20.04 -2.91
CA SER A 89 22.21 19.97 -2.76
C SER A 89 21.72 18.70 -2.05
N TYR A 90 22.35 17.54 -2.26
CA TYR A 90 21.98 16.28 -1.59
C TYR A 90 22.44 16.25 -0.13
N LEU A 91 23.66 16.73 0.16
CA LEU A 91 24.17 16.89 1.53
C LEU A 91 23.37 17.94 2.33
N SER A 92 22.97 19.04 1.69
CA SER A 92 22.17 20.10 2.34
C SER A 92 20.70 19.72 2.56
N SER A 93 20.08 18.92 1.68
CA SER A 93 18.73 18.40 1.91
C SER A 93 18.71 17.38 3.05
N THR A 94 19.73 16.53 3.14
CA THR A 94 19.86 15.53 4.22
C THR A 94 20.14 16.18 5.58
N THR A 95 20.99 17.21 5.66
CA THR A 95 21.33 17.87 6.93
C THR A 95 20.22 18.75 7.50
N LYS A 96 19.40 19.41 6.66
CA LYS A 96 18.22 20.16 7.13
C LYS A 96 17.16 19.26 7.76
N SER A 97 17.02 18.02 7.30
CA SER A 97 16.02 17.08 7.82
C SER A 97 16.30 16.67 9.27
N PHE A 98 17.58 16.50 9.67
CA PHE A 98 17.93 16.06 11.02
C PHE A 98 17.61 17.06 12.15
N PHE A 99 17.71 18.37 11.90
CA PHE A 99 17.50 19.38 12.95
C PHE A 99 16.08 19.94 13.00
N SER A 100 15.24 19.61 12.02
CA SER A 100 13.86 20.09 11.93
C SER A 100 12.82 18.98 12.15
N VAL A 101 13.22 17.88 12.79
CA VAL A 101 12.31 16.76 13.08
C VAL A 101 11.25 17.22 14.08
N PRO A 102 9.95 17.08 13.78
CA PRO A 102 8.91 17.32 14.76
C PRO A 102 9.08 16.39 15.98
N ILE A 103 9.08 16.97 17.18
CA ILE A 103 9.33 16.23 18.43
C ILE A 103 8.38 15.03 18.59
N GLY A 104 7.11 15.19 18.20
CA GLY A 104 6.13 14.09 18.24
C GLY A 104 6.52 12.91 17.37
N VAL A 105 6.98 13.16 16.15
CA VAL A 105 7.44 12.15 15.17
C VAL A 105 8.69 11.44 15.69
N PHE A 106 9.60 12.17 16.32
CA PHE A 106 10.81 11.59 16.91
C PHE A 106 10.49 10.60 18.05
N PHE A 107 9.64 11.00 19.00
CA PHE A 107 9.24 10.11 20.10
C PHE A 107 8.39 8.94 19.61
N GLU A 108 7.52 9.15 18.63
CA GLU A 108 6.80 8.08 17.95
C GLU A 108 7.78 7.08 17.32
N GLY A 109 8.86 7.57 16.70
CA GLY A 109 9.92 6.71 16.14
C GLY A 109 10.66 5.86 17.17
N ILE A 110 10.98 6.44 18.34
CA ILE A 110 11.58 5.69 19.45
C ILE A 110 10.59 4.66 19.99
N TRP A 111 9.37 5.08 20.29
CA TRP A 111 8.32 4.19 20.81
C TRP A 111 8.02 3.06 19.83
N GLY A 112 7.92 3.41 18.56
CA GLY A 112 7.65 2.49 17.47
C GLY A 112 8.72 1.42 17.33
N GLN A 113 10.00 1.79 17.37
CA GLN A 113 11.08 0.82 17.27
C GLN A 113 11.24 -0.05 18.53
N LEU A 114 10.92 0.46 19.72
CA LEU A 114 11.19 -0.24 20.98
C LEU A 114 10.00 -1.02 21.51
N PHE A 115 8.78 -0.50 21.36
CA PHE A 115 7.58 -0.97 22.06
C PHE A 115 6.36 -1.18 21.16
N SER A 116 6.44 -0.87 19.85
CA SER A 116 5.35 -1.17 18.92
C SER A 116 4.91 -2.64 18.96
N PRO A 117 3.59 -2.93 19.02
CA PRO A 117 3.04 -4.28 18.87
C PRO A 117 3.39 -4.99 17.54
N GLY A 118 3.77 -4.24 16.50
CA GLY A 118 4.05 -4.78 15.16
C GLY A 118 5.51 -4.75 14.74
N ARG A 119 6.36 -4.01 15.48
CA ARG A 119 7.74 -3.69 15.04
C ARG A 119 8.78 -3.57 16.15
N SER A 120 8.39 -3.77 17.40
CA SER A 120 9.31 -3.55 18.51
C SER A 120 10.48 -4.51 18.52
N PHE A 121 11.63 -3.96 18.87
CA PHE A 121 12.82 -4.73 19.20
C PHE A 121 12.57 -5.70 20.35
N PHE A 122 11.87 -5.26 21.41
CA PHE A 122 11.70 -6.09 22.60
C PHE A 122 10.59 -7.16 22.48
N ILE A 123 9.53 -6.93 21.69
CA ILE A 123 8.48 -7.96 21.54
C ILE A 123 8.92 -9.01 20.52
N TYR A 124 9.63 -8.61 19.46
CA TYR A 124 10.12 -9.56 18.44
C TYR A 124 11.43 -10.25 18.83
N SER A 125 12.25 -9.64 19.68
CA SER A 125 13.47 -10.25 20.21
C SER A 125 13.51 -10.22 21.75
N PRO A 126 12.53 -10.87 22.42
CA PRO A 126 12.36 -10.80 23.88
C PRO A 126 13.56 -11.34 24.66
N ILE A 127 14.36 -12.21 24.05
CA ILE A 127 15.59 -12.73 24.65
C ILE A 127 16.61 -11.63 25.00
N ILE A 128 16.56 -10.48 24.31
CA ILE A 128 17.43 -9.33 24.60
C ILE A 128 17.10 -8.68 25.95
N LEU A 129 15.88 -8.86 26.48
CA LEU A 129 15.51 -8.38 27.82
C LEU A 129 16.37 -8.98 28.94
N ILE A 130 17.04 -10.12 28.69
CA ILE A 130 18.02 -10.70 29.63
C ILE A 130 19.16 -9.71 29.95
N ILE A 131 19.57 -8.87 28.99
CA ILE A 131 20.58 -7.84 29.23
C ILE A 131 20.09 -6.83 30.26
N ILE A 132 18.83 -6.39 30.14
CA ILE A 132 18.22 -5.42 31.05
C ILE A 132 17.97 -6.05 32.43
N LEU A 133 17.44 -7.27 32.49
CA LEU A 133 17.12 -7.95 33.76
C LEU A 133 18.36 -8.30 34.58
N PHE A 134 19.45 -8.69 33.92
CA PHE A 134 20.69 -9.14 34.57
C PHE A 134 21.89 -8.22 34.34
N TRP A 135 21.64 -6.93 34.10
CA TRP A 135 22.69 -5.93 33.85
C TRP A 135 23.73 -5.88 34.96
N HIS A 136 23.31 -6.05 36.22
CA HIS A 136 24.18 -6.09 37.41
C HIS A 136 25.19 -7.24 37.42
N LYS A 137 25.03 -8.27 36.56
CA LYS A 137 25.97 -9.40 36.44
C LYS A 137 27.05 -9.20 35.37
N ILE A 138 26.98 -8.10 34.62
CA ILE A 138 27.95 -7.77 33.57
C ILE A 138 29.27 -7.35 34.24
N LYS A 139 30.37 -8.03 33.88
CA LYS A 139 31.71 -7.73 34.40
C LYS A 139 32.54 -6.94 33.39
N SER A 140 33.61 -6.32 33.88
CA SER A 140 34.56 -5.52 33.07
C SER A 140 35.08 -6.22 31.81
N LYS A 141 35.23 -7.55 31.83
CA LYS A 141 35.72 -8.35 30.70
C LYS A 141 34.86 -8.25 29.42
N ILE A 142 33.56 -7.99 29.54
CA ILE A 142 32.62 -7.90 28.41
C ILE A 142 32.16 -6.45 28.13
N ILE A 143 32.73 -5.47 28.84
CA ILE A 143 32.39 -4.04 28.65
C ILE A 143 32.64 -3.58 27.21
N PRO A 144 33.74 -3.95 26.52
CA PRO A 144 33.94 -3.54 25.13
C PRO A 144 32.79 -4.02 24.22
N GLU A 145 32.37 -5.27 24.34
CA GLU A 145 31.25 -5.83 23.57
C GLU A 145 29.92 -5.16 23.95
N LEU A 146 29.68 -4.90 25.25
CA LEU A 146 28.47 -4.19 25.70
C LEU A 146 28.43 -2.75 25.15
N ALA A 147 29.54 -2.03 25.19
CA ALA A 147 29.63 -0.65 24.71
C ALA A 147 29.35 -0.55 23.21
N VAL A 148 29.82 -1.52 22.42
CA VAL A 148 29.49 -1.61 20.98
C VAL A 148 28.01 -1.87 20.79
N PHE A 149 27.44 -2.84 21.50
CA PHE A 149 26.01 -3.13 21.41
C PHE A 149 25.17 -1.89 21.75
N LEU A 150 25.44 -1.24 22.89
CA LEU A 150 24.69 -0.06 23.33
C LEU A 150 24.87 1.14 22.41
N SER A 151 26.10 1.43 21.96
CA SER A 151 26.34 2.54 21.04
C SER A 151 25.67 2.30 19.69
N LEU A 152 25.76 1.09 19.13
CA LEU A 152 25.08 0.74 17.88
C LEU A 152 23.55 0.81 18.04
N PHE A 153 23.02 0.28 19.14
CA PHE A 153 21.60 0.34 19.49
C PHE A 153 21.10 1.78 19.56
N VAL A 154 21.77 2.64 20.32
CA VAL A 154 21.38 4.05 20.46
C VAL A 154 21.48 4.78 19.13
N ILE A 155 22.58 4.62 18.39
CA ILE A 155 22.76 5.29 17.09
C ILE A 155 21.65 4.89 16.11
N TYR A 156 21.33 3.60 16.00
CA TYR A 156 20.28 3.14 15.09
C TYR A 156 18.90 3.63 15.52
N VAL A 157 18.56 3.50 16.81
CA VAL A 157 17.26 3.97 17.32
C VAL A 157 17.08 5.47 17.03
N LEU A 158 18.08 6.29 17.37
CA LEU A 158 18.04 7.73 17.15
C LEU A 158 17.99 8.09 15.66
N PHE A 159 18.82 7.43 14.84
CA PHE A 159 18.88 7.68 13.41
C PHE A 159 17.55 7.37 12.73
N PHE A 160 16.95 6.21 13.00
CA PHE A 160 15.66 5.83 12.38
C PHE A 160 14.46 6.55 13.01
N ALA A 161 14.57 7.00 14.27
CA ALA A 161 13.54 7.82 14.89
C ALA A 161 13.53 9.25 14.32
N SER A 162 14.67 9.75 13.84
CA SER A 162 14.77 11.06 13.20
C SER A 162 14.35 11.06 11.72
N GLN A 163 14.11 9.90 11.10
CA GLN A 163 13.68 9.84 9.70
C GLN A 163 12.17 10.08 9.59
N TYR A 164 11.78 11.03 8.75
CA TYR A 164 10.39 11.32 8.44
C TYR A 164 10.20 11.70 6.98
N SER A 165 8.99 11.49 6.47
CA SER A 165 8.54 11.96 5.17
C SER A 165 7.67 13.19 5.33
N LEU A 166 7.83 14.12 4.40
CA LEU A 166 6.77 15.06 4.08
C LEU A 166 5.88 14.34 3.05
N GLY A 167 4.70 13.90 3.48
CA GLY A 167 3.72 13.32 2.57
C GLY A 167 3.20 14.36 1.57
N ALA A 168 2.25 13.95 0.73
CA ALA A 168 1.48 14.89 -0.06
C ALA A 168 0.84 15.97 0.85
N PRO A 169 0.44 17.15 0.33
CA PRO A 169 -0.06 18.26 1.14
C PRO A 169 -1.20 17.90 2.11
N ASP A 170 -1.92 16.83 1.82
CA ASP A 170 -3.02 16.23 2.58
C ASP A 170 -2.62 15.11 3.56
N GLN A 171 -1.43 14.51 3.42
CA GLN A 171 -0.98 13.37 4.23
C GLN A 171 -0.09 13.74 5.43
N GLY A 172 0.34 15.01 5.52
CA GLY A 172 1.10 15.51 6.68
C GLY A 172 2.51 14.93 6.83
N VAL A 173 3.05 14.97 8.04
CA VAL A 173 4.39 14.45 8.36
C VAL A 173 4.27 13.02 8.88
N ALA A 174 4.86 12.06 8.16
CA ALA A 174 4.82 10.64 8.51
C ALA A 174 6.20 10.13 8.95
N ALA A 175 6.24 9.37 10.02
CA ALA A 175 7.47 8.85 10.59
C ALA A 175 7.95 7.58 9.84
N TYR A 176 9.21 7.49 9.42
CA TYR A 176 9.73 6.37 8.59
C TYR A 176 10.21 5.15 9.38
N TRP A 177 10.07 5.16 10.71
CA TRP A 177 10.61 4.11 11.59
C TRP A 177 10.00 2.71 11.38
N HIS A 178 8.84 2.61 10.72
CA HIS A 178 8.05 1.38 10.66
C HIS A 178 8.60 0.29 9.71
N GLY A 179 9.61 0.59 8.88
CA GLY A 179 10.30 -0.41 8.05
C GLY A 179 9.39 -1.15 7.05
N GLU A 180 8.32 -0.45 6.62
CA GLU A 180 7.29 -0.87 5.67
C GLU A 180 6.71 -2.27 5.93
N SER A 181 6.78 -3.18 4.95
CA SER A 181 6.19 -4.52 4.95
C SER A 181 7.22 -5.59 5.31
N SER A 182 7.90 -5.45 6.45
CA SER A 182 8.77 -6.51 7.02
C SER A 182 8.06 -7.36 8.10
N TRP A 183 8.74 -8.34 8.70
CA TRP A 183 8.38 -8.94 10.00
C TRP A 183 9.42 -8.48 11.04
N GLY A 184 8.97 -7.98 12.19
CA GLY A 184 9.86 -7.50 13.25
C GLY A 184 10.61 -6.18 12.98
N PRO A 185 11.67 -5.90 13.76
CA PRO A 185 12.35 -4.60 13.81
C PRO A 185 13.43 -4.50 12.73
N ARG A 186 13.05 -4.52 11.43
CA ARG A 186 13.97 -4.59 10.27
C ARG A 186 15.24 -3.75 10.41
N TYR A 187 15.10 -2.53 10.92
CA TYR A 187 16.21 -1.59 11.09
C TYR A 187 17.16 -1.97 12.23
N LEU A 188 16.66 -2.58 13.31
CA LEU A 188 17.44 -3.01 14.47
C LEU A 188 17.88 -4.48 14.39
N THR A 189 17.43 -5.23 13.38
CA THR A 189 17.85 -6.62 13.14
C THR A 189 19.37 -6.82 13.14
N PRO A 190 20.19 -5.95 12.49
CA PRO A 190 21.65 -6.10 12.51
C PRO A 190 22.29 -6.01 13.90
N ILE A 191 21.56 -5.48 14.89
CA ILE A 191 22.06 -5.26 16.27
C ILE A 191 21.84 -6.51 17.13
N ILE A 192 20.87 -7.36 16.78
CA ILE A 192 20.50 -8.57 17.55
C ILE A 192 21.71 -9.47 17.81
N PRO A 193 22.58 -9.81 16.82
CA PRO A 193 23.74 -10.67 17.06
C PRO A 193 24.69 -10.12 18.14
N PHE A 194 24.89 -8.80 18.20
CA PHE A 194 25.73 -8.16 19.22
C PHE A 194 25.10 -8.28 20.62
N GLY A 195 23.78 -8.10 20.72
CA GLY A 195 23.04 -8.34 21.95
C GLY A 195 23.13 -9.80 22.40
N LEU A 196 23.04 -10.75 21.46
CA LEU A 196 23.14 -12.18 21.75
C LEU A 196 24.51 -12.59 22.32
N ILE A 197 25.61 -11.89 21.96
CA ILE A 197 26.92 -12.11 22.60
C ILE A 197 26.83 -11.81 24.11
N ILE A 198 26.16 -10.71 24.49
CA ILE A 198 25.98 -10.31 25.88
C ILE A 198 25.03 -11.27 26.60
N VAL A 199 23.94 -11.68 25.94
CA VAL A 199 23.02 -12.71 26.47
C VAL A 199 23.76 -14.03 26.72
N GLY A 200 24.61 -14.48 25.77
CA GLY A 200 25.41 -15.69 25.92
C GLY A 200 26.37 -15.61 27.11
N TYR A 201 27.01 -14.46 27.32
CA TYR A 201 27.79 -14.21 28.53
C TYR A 201 26.93 -14.34 29.80
N LEU A 202 25.78 -13.65 29.85
CA LEU A 202 24.89 -13.66 31.01
C LEU A 202 24.32 -15.05 31.31
N PHE A 203 24.04 -15.86 30.29
CA PHE A 203 23.62 -17.25 30.44
C PHE A 203 24.61 -18.08 31.27
N THR A 204 25.91 -17.79 31.21
CA THR A 204 26.93 -18.46 32.04
C THR A 204 26.99 -17.96 33.48
N LYS A 205 26.34 -16.82 33.80
CA LYS A 205 26.39 -16.14 35.11
C LYS A 205 25.08 -16.20 35.89
N ILE A 206 23.98 -16.58 35.25
CA ILE A 206 22.67 -16.75 35.91
C ILE A 206 22.52 -18.16 36.51
N SER A 207 21.81 -18.23 37.64
CA SER A 207 21.51 -19.49 38.34
C SER A 207 20.55 -20.37 37.51
N LYS A 208 20.47 -21.67 37.83
CA LYS A 208 19.53 -22.59 37.16
C LYS A 208 18.08 -22.11 37.26
N LEU A 209 17.65 -21.63 38.43
CA LEU A 209 16.31 -21.08 38.63
C LEU A 209 16.05 -19.87 37.72
N ASN A 210 16.98 -18.92 37.64
CA ASN A 210 16.82 -17.75 36.77
C ASN A 210 16.77 -18.13 35.28
N LYS A 211 17.45 -19.21 34.88
CA LYS A 211 17.31 -19.74 33.51
C LYS A 211 15.91 -20.25 33.24
N ILE A 212 15.35 -21.00 34.18
CA ILE A 212 13.99 -21.57 34.09
C ILE A 212 12.92 -20.47 34.08
N PHE A 213 13.03 -19.46 34.94
CA PHE A 213 12.00 -18.43 35.06
C PHE A 213 12.11 -17.29 34.05
N PHE A 214 13.31 -16.96 33.56
CA PHE A 214 13.50 -15.80 32.68
C PHE A 214 14.07 -16.18 31.32
N PHE A 215 15.17 -16.93 31.27
CA PHE A 215 15.86 -17.21 30.00
C PHE A 215 15.02 -18.09 29.06
N TYR A 216 14.60 -19.27 29.51
CA TYR A 216 13.87 -20.21 28.66
C TYR A 216 12.50 -19.66 28.21
N PRO A 217 11.68 -19.01 29.07
CA PRO A 217 10.44 -18.40 28.63
C PRO A 217 10.65 -17.33 27.57
N LEU A 218 11.63 -16.43 27.74
CA LEU A 218 11.94 -15.41 26.73
C LEU A 218 12.50 -16.02 25.43
N ALA A 219 13.30 -17.08 25.52
CA ALA A 219 13.82 -17.79 24.35
C ALA A 219 12.71 -18.51 23.58
N ILE A 220 11.80 -19.21 24.27
CA ILE A 220 10.63 -19.88 23.69
C ILE A 220 9.70 -18.85 23.05
N LEU A 221 9.45 -17.72 23.72
CA LEU A 221 8.64 -16.64 23.19
C LEU A 221 9.27 -16.05 21.92
N GLY A 222 10.58 -15.78 21.93
CA GLY A 222 11.29 -15.29 20.74
C GLY A 222 11.25 -16.29 19.58
N LEU A 223 11.48 -17.57 19.86
CA LEU A 223 11.37 -18.63 18.86
C LEU A 223 9.95 -18.70 18.27
N PHE A 224 8.92 -18.59 19.10
CA PHE A 224 7.53 -18.58 18.64
C PHE A 224 7.25 -17.38 17.72
N VAL A 225 7.71 -16.18 18.08
CA VAL A 225 7.54 -14.97 17.25
C VAL A 225 8.23 -15.11 15.89
N GLU A 226 9.47 -15.61 15.86
CA GLU A 226 10.19 -15.81 14.60
C GLU A 226 9.56 -16.93 13.77
N LEU A 227 9.12 -18.02 14.42
CA LEU A 227 8.44 -19.13 13.74
C LEU A 227 7.13 -18.69 13.10
N LEU A 228 6.36 -17.79 13.73
CA LEU A 228 5.18 -17.19 13.10
C LEU A 228 5.54 -16.45 11.81
N GLY A 229 6.63 -15.69 11.81
CA GLY A 229 7.09 -14.94 10.63
C GLY A 229 7.62 -15.81 9.49
N VAL A 230 8.07 -17.04 9.80
CA VAL A 230 8.54 -18.03 8.81
C VAL A 230 7.39 -18.89 8.28
N ILE A 231 6.50 -19.37 9.16
CA ILE A 231 5.38 -20.25 8.78
C ILE A 231 4.32 -19.49 8.00
N LEU A 232 4.02 -18.25 8.40
CA LEU A 232 2.99 -17.44 7.75
C LEU A 232 3.65 -16.38 6.87
N PRO A 233 3.18 -16.19 5.62
CA PRO A 233 3.68 -15.11 4.79
C PRO A 233 3.37 -13.77 5.48
N TYR A 234 4.41 -12.95 5.68
CA TYR A 234 4.33 -11.73 6.49
C TYR A 234 3.26 -10.75 5.97
N GLN A 235 2.93 -10.81 4.68
CA GLN A 235 1.92 -9.99 4.02
C GLN A 235 0.53 -10.18 4.68
N ILE A 236 0.22 -11.38 5.16
CA ILE A 236 -1.05 -11.72 5.78
C ILE A 236 -1.34 -10.88 7.04
N LYS A 237 -0.32 -10.33 7.71
CA LYS A 237 -0.53 -9.64 9.00
C LYS A 237 -1.48 -8.46 8.92
N LEU A 238 -1.61 -7.83 7.76
CA LEU A 238 -2.49 -6.68 7.54
C LEU A 238 -3.83 -7.09 6.89
N HIS A 239 -4.11 -8.39 6.73
CA HIS A 239 -5.21 -8.81 5.86
C HIS A 239 -6.61 -8.47 6.36
N GLU A 240 -6.85 -8.53 7.65
CA GLU A 240 -8.19 -8.23 8.21
C GLU A 240 -8.33 -6.74 8.58
N LEU A 241 -7.38 -5.91 8.15
CA LEU A 241 -7.28 -4.50 8.49
C LEU A 241 -7.75 -3.66 7.30
N GLU A 242 -8.55 -2.63 7.56
CA GLU A 242 -8.90 -1.62 6.57
C GLU A 242 -7.61 -0.91 6.13
N HIS A 243 -7.39 -0.80 4.81
CA HIS A 243 -6.18 -0.20 4.25
C HIS A 243 -6.03 1.25 4.67
N HIS A 244 -7.14 1.98 4.68
CA HIS A 244 -7.24 3.39 5.00
C HIS A 244 -8.38 3.57 5.98
N PHE A 245 -8.11 4.22 7.12
CA PHE A 245 -9.15 4.70 8.01
C PHE A 245 -8.89 6.18 8.31
N PHE A 246 -9.95 6.98 8.40
CA PHE A 246 -9.84 8.42 8.60
C PHE A 246 -10.33 8.81 9.99
N VAL A 247 -9.54 9.59 10.73
CA VAL A 247 -9.96 10.21 11.99
C VAL A 247 -9.70 11.69 11.89
N ASN A 248 -10.76 12.51 11.97
CA ASN A 248 -10.67 13.97 11.85
C ASN A 248 -9.94 14.44 10.57
N SER A 249 -10.23 13.82 9.43
CA SER A 249 -9.57 14.07 8.13
C SER A 249 -8.09 13.67 8.07
N THR A 250 -7.52 13.09 9.11
CA THR A 250 -6.20 12.45 9.05
C THR A 250 -6.36 11.01 8.59
N GLU A 251 -5.70 10.68 7.49
CA GLU A 251 -5.62 9.33 6.96
C GLU A 251 -4.61 8.49 7.75
N PHE A 252 -5.02 7.30 8.13
CA PHE A 252 -4.14 6.32 8.76
C PHE A 252 -4.16 5.02 7.97
N THR A 253 -2.98 4.51 7.65
CA THR A 253 -2.82 3.29 6.87
C THR A 253 -2.74 2.05 7.78
N ALA A 254 -3.16 0.88 7.28
CA ALA A 254 -3.01 -0.43 7.95
C ALA A 254 -1.64 -0.65 8.60
N SER A 255 -0.59 -0.23 7.91
CA SER A 255 0.79 -0.30 8.38
C SER A 255 1.03 0.55 9.64
N TYR A 256 0.38 1.71 9.76
CA TYR A 256 0.61 2.63 10.87
C TYR A 256 -0.09 2.17 12.15
N TYR A 257 -1.40 1.89 12.09
CA TYR A 257 -2.15 1.58 13.31
C TYR A 257 -1.92 0.16 13.85
N SER A 258 -1.58 -0.81 13.00
CA SER A 258 -1.12 -2.13 13.46
C SER A 258 0.16 -2.05 14.31
N ASN A 259 0.92 -0.96 14.15
CA ASN A 259 2.12 -0.69 14.93
C ASN A 259 1.88 0.19 16.17
N LEU A 260 0.68 0.75 16.36
CA LEU A 260 0.37 1.61 17.51
C LEU A 260 -0.66 1.00 18.44
N ILE A 261 -1.63 0.27 17.91
CA ILE A 261 -2.78 -0.23 18.66
C ILE A 261 -2.57 -1.72 18.95
N PRO A 262 -2.40 -2.13 20.24
CA PRO A 262 -2.11 -3.53 20.59
C PRO A 262 -3.15 -4.55 20.10
N ARG A 263 -4.43 -4.15 20.00
CA ARG A 263 -5.51 -5.01 19.48
C ARG A 263 -5.27 -5.45 18.03
N PHE A 264 -4.60 -4.63 17.24
CA PHE A 264 -4.24 -4.91 15.85
C PHE A 264 -2.80 -5.41 15.72
N SER A 265 -2.22 -5.93 16.81
CA SER A 265 -0.88 -6.50 16.79
C SER A 265 -0.79 -7.64 15.77
N PRO A 266 0.17 -7.57 14.82
CA PRO A 266 0.49 -8.66 13.92
C PRO A 266 0.69 -10.01 14.62
N LEU A 267 1.30 -10.02 15.81
CA LEU A 267 1.54 -11.25 16.57
C LEU A 267 0.25 -11.93 16.98
N PHE A 268 -0.71 -11.16 17.50
CA PHE A 268 -2.01 -11.71 17.91
C PHE A 268 -2.81 -12.20 16.70
N MET A 269 -2.86 -11.39 15.64
CA MET A 269 -3.60 -11.74 14.42
C MET A 269 -3.01 -12.96 13.73
N MET A 270 -1.69 -13.04 13.60
CA MET A 270 -1.01 -14.20 13.03
C MET A 270 -1.15 -15.45 13.89
N SER A 271 -1.05 -15.32 15.22
CA SER A 271 -1.28 -16.45 16.13
C SER A 271 -2.69 -17.02 15.99
N LYS A 272 -3.70 -16.15 15.94
CA LYS A 272 -5.10 -16.53 15.71
C LYS A 272 -5.27 -17.22 14.36
N LYS A 273 -4.62 -16.71 13.31
CA LYS A 273 -4.70 -17.28 11.96
C LYS A 273 -3.97 -18.62 11.88
N LEU A 274 -2.82 -18.79 12.53
CA LEU A 274 -2.14 -20.07 12.66
C LEU A 274 -3.03 -21.09 13.38
N GLY A 275 -3.67 -20.70 14.49
CA GLY A 275 -4.61 -21.57 15.21
C GLY A 275 -5.78 -22.01 14.34
N LYS A 276 -6.39 -21.09 13.58
CA LYS A 276 -7.42 -21.43 12.58
C LYS A 276 -6.89 -22.38 11.52
N LEU A 277 -5.71 -22.10 10.96
CA LEU A 277 -5.09 -22.95 9.94
C LEU A 277 -4.86 -24.36 10.46
N ILE A 278 -4.31 -24.52 11.66
CA ILE A 278 -4.11 -25.84 12.30
C ILE A 278 -5.45 -26.57 12.48
N GLN A 279 -6.50 -25.89 12.92
CA GLN A 279 -7.83 -26.47 13.09
C GLN A 279 -8.45 -26.89 11.76
N THR A 280 -8.29 -26.07 10.71
CA THR A 280 -8.84 -26.35 9.37
C THR A 280 -7.94 -27.24 8.53
N PHE A 281 -6.68 -27.46 8.92
CA PHE A 281 -5.69 -28.17 8.11
C PHE A 281 -6.15 -29.58 7.68
N PRO A 282 -6.75 -30.40 8.56
CA PRO A 282 -7.29 -31.70 8.16
C PRO A 282 -8.36 -31.57 7.06
N THR A 283 -9.25 -30.58 7.18
CA THR A 283 -10.29 -30.32 6.17
C THR A 283 -9.73 -29.75 4.87
N THR A 284 -8.57 -29.09 4.91
CA THR A 284 -7.90 -28.63 3.67
C THR A 284 -7.22 -29.76 2.91
N LEU A 285 -6.92 -30.89 3.56
CA LEU A 285 -6.40 -32.10 2.93
C LEU A 285 -7.51 -33.06 2.50
N ASP A 286 -8.69 -32.95 3.10
CA ASP A 286 -9.86 -33.72 2.69
C ASP A 286 -10.49 -33.10 1.43
N HIS A 287 -10.05 -33.63 0.30
CA HIS A 287 -10.53 -33.24 -1.01
C HIS A 287 -11.71 -34.11 -1.49
N GLY A 288 -12.41 -34.76 -0.56
CA GLY A 288 -13.56 -35.63 -0.83
C GLY A 288 -13.18 -36.95 -1.52
N PRO A 289 -14.18 -37.73 -1.95
CA PRO A 289 -13.96 -39.09 -2.48
C PRO A 289 -13.08 -39.11 -3.73
N HIS A 290 -13.12 -38.05 -4.56
CA HIS A 290 -12.30 -37.95 -5.78
C HIS A 290 -11.00 -37.17 -5.58
N ARG A 291 -10.61 -36.87 -4.35
CA ARG A 291 -9.39 -36.09 -4.02
C ARG A 291 -9.16 -34.87 -4.93
N VAL A 292 -10.21 -34.08 -5.16
CA VAL A 292 -10.20 -32.93 -6.07
C VAL A 292 -9.30 -31.80 -5.54
N ARG A 293 -8.22 -31.51 -6.26
CA ARG A 293 -7.23 -30.47 -5.95
C ARG A 293 -7.20 -29.43 -7.06
N PHE A 294 -7.14 -28.15 -6.69
CA PHE A 294 -6.97 -27.03 -7.63
C PHE A 294 -5.61 -26.37 -7.38
N VAL A 295 -4.81 -26.21 -8.43
CA VAL A 295 -3.45 -25.64 -8.38
C VAL A 295 -3.32 -24.57 -9.47
N ASP A 296 -3.18 -23.30 -9.10
CA ASP A 296 -3.07 -22.16 -10.03
C ASP A 296 -1.68 -21.49 -10.01
N GLY A 297 -0.62 -22.30 -9.81
CA GLY A 297 0.77 -21.83 -9.80
C GLY A 297 1.29 -21.37 -8.43
N ILE A 298 0.41 -21.22 -7.42
CA ILE A 298 0.77 -21.03 -6.01
C ILE A 298 -0.16 -21.92 -5.16
N ASP A 299 0.39 -22.92 -4.47
CA ASP A 299 -0.40 -23.94 -3.72
C ASP A 299 -1.27 -23.37 -2.58
N PHE A 300 -1.05 -22.12 -2.17
CA PHE A 300 -1.83 -21.47 -1.12
C PHE A 300 -2.35 -20.12 -1.60
N THR A 301 -3.67 -20.02 -1.75
CA THR A 301 -4.31 -18.71 -1.89
C THR A 301 -4.26 -18.02 -0.53
N PHE A 302 -3.27 -17.17 -0.30
CA PHE A 302 -3.26 -16.33 0.88
C PHE A 302 -4.00 -15.04 0.59
N SER A 303 -5.11 -14.84 1.28
CA SER A 303 -5.77 -13.55 1.29
C SER A 303 -4.86 -12.52 1.99
N VAL A 304 -4.60 -11.39 1.33
CA VAL A 304 -3.78 -10.24 1.79
C VAL A 304 -4.61 -8.95 1.68
N GLY A 305 -5.38 -8.60 2.71
CA GLY A 305 -6.36 -7.52 2.65
C GLY A 305 -7.67 -7.94 1.93
N PRO A 306 -8.42 -6.99 1.33
CA PRO A 306 -9.42 -7.30 0.30
C PRO A 306 -8.80 -7.94 -0.96
N GLU A 307 -7.47 -7.94 -1.09
CA GLU A 307 -6.76 -8.52 -2.22
C GLU A 307 -6.45 -9.99 -1.96
N ARG A 308 -6.75 -10.85 -2.94
CA ARG A 308 -6.10 -12.17 -3.02
C ARG A 308 -4.82 -11.96 -3.80
N TRP A 309 -3.68 -11.98 -3.12
CA TRP A 309 -2.41 -12.07 -3.83
C TRP A 309 -2.31 -13.45 -4.45
N ARG A 310 -2.72 -13.52 -5.70
CA ARG A 310 -2.40 -14.60 -6.62
C ARG A 310 -1.53 -13.96 -7.69
N VAL A 311 -0.39 -14.57 -7.98
CA VAL A 311 0.17 -14.39 -9.32
C VAL A 311 -0.90 -14.99 -10.23
N VAL A 312 -1.55 -14.16 -11.05
CA VAL A 312 -2.54 -14.64 -12.00
C VAL A 312 -1.75 -15.37 -13.08
N ASP A 313 -1.49 -16.65 -12.85
CA ASP A 313 -1.05 -17.51 -13.93
C ASP A 313 -2.24 -17.70 -14.89
N GLY A 314 -1.98 -17.64 -16.19
CA GLY A 314 -3.00 -17.81 -17.22
C GLY A 314 -3.57 -19.23 -17.26
N LYS A 315 -3.08 -20.13 -16.39
CA LYS A 315 -3.42 -21.55 -16.34
C LYS A 315 -3.64 -22.00 -14.89
N GLY A 316 -4.77 -22.66 -14.65
CA GLY A 316 -5.04 -23.42 -13.44
C GLY A 316 -5.15 -24.91 -13.77
N PHE A 317 -4.67 -25.76 -12.87
CA PHE A 317 -4.71 -27.21 -12.96
C PHE A 317 -5.69 -27.77 -11.95
N ILE A 318 -6.42 -28.80 -12.36
CA ILE A 318 -7.35 -29.53 -11.50
C ILE A 318 -6.98 -30.99 -11.56
N TYR A 319 -6.64 -31.55 -10.40
CA TYR A 319 -6.31 -32.96 -10.24
C TYR A 319 -7.46 -33.63 -9.50
N PHE A 320 -7.89 -34.79 -9.97
CA PHE A 320 -8.89 -35.60 -9.29
C PHE A 320 -8.64 -37.08 -9.59
N ASP A 321 -8.97 -37.92 -8.63
CA ASP A 321 -8.88 -39.36 -8.73
C ASP A 321 -10.19 -39.88 -9.36
N ASN A 322 -10.06 -40.56 -10.50
CA ASN A 322 -11.18 -41.22 -11.15
C ASN A 322 -11.32 -42.67 -10.63
N ILE A 323 -12.12 -42.86 -9.59
CA ILE A 323 -12.28 -44.16 -8.93
C ILE A 323 -13.19 -45.06 -9.77
N LYS A 324 -12.77 -46.31 -10.04
CA LYS A 324 -13.51 -47.25 -10.90
C LYS A 324 -14.96 -47.49 -10.45
N THR A 325 -15.20 -47.52 -9.14
CA THR A 325 -16.52 -47.79 -8.56
C THR A 325 -17.45 -46.59 -8.56
N ASN A 326 -16.90 -45.39 -8.75
CA ASN A 326 -17.64 -44.14 -8.81
C ASN A 326 -16.89 -43.19 -9.76
N PRO A 327 -17.06 -43.34 -11.08
CA PRO A 327 -16.33 -42.52 -12.04
C PRO A 327 -16.81 -41.06 -12.00
N VAL A 328 -15.90 -40.12 -12.26
CA VAL A 328 -16.26 -38.70 -12.37
C VAL A 328 -16.96 -38.45 -13.71
N GLU A 329 -18.28 -38.32 -13.69
CA GLU A 329 -19.09 -38.07 -14.90
C GLU A 329 -19.24 -36.59 -15.24
N LYS A 330 -19.28 -35.71 -14.23
CA LYS A 330 -19.52 -34.27 -14.41
C LYS A 330 -18.63 -33.45 -13.50
N ILE A 331 -17.97 -32.45 -14.09
CA ILE A 331 -17.23 -31.41 -13.38
C ILE A 331 -17.96 -30.09 -13.61
N SER A 332 -18.27 -29.36 -12.53
CA SER A 332 -18.95 -28.06 -12.60
C SER A 332 -18.09 -27.02 -11.88
N PHE A 333 -17.92 -25.86 -12.51
CA PHE A 333 -17.12 -24.77 -11.96
C PHE A 333 -18.01 -23.59 -11.61
N GLY A 334 -17.92 -23.13 -10.36
CA GLY A 334 -18.39 -21.81 -9.97
C GLY A 334 -17.26 -20.81 -10.16
N LEU A 335 -17.41 -19.88 -11.10
CA LEU A 335 -16.44 -18.83 -11.32
C LEU A 335 -16.95 -17.54 -10.69
N ILE A 336 -16.15 -16.99 -9.78
CA ILE A 336 -16.42 -15.70 -9.15
C ILE A 336 -15.40 -14.71 -9.70
N ASN A 337 -15.90 -13.68 -10.39
CA ASN A 337 -15.06 -12.55 -10.76
C ASN A 337 -14.73 -11.77 -9.49
N HIS A 338 -13.46 -11.75 -9.08
CA HIS A 338 -12.98 -10.97 -7.94
C HIS A 338 -12.31 -9.71 -8.50
N PRO A 339 -13.02 -8.58 -8.62
CA PRO A 339 -12.46 -7.39 -9.24
C PRO A 339 -11.41 -6.78 -8.31
N ILE A 340 -10.13 -7.07 -8.58
CA ILE A 340 -9.01 -6.27 -8.06
C ILE A 340 -8.97 -4.92 -8.83
N LYS A 341 -9.34 -4.97 -10.11
CA LYS A 341 -9.56 -3.83 -11.00
C LYS A 341 -10.59 -4.24 -12.06
N GLU A 342 -11.32 -3.29 -12.63
CA GLU A 342 -12.15 -3.58 -13.81
C GLU A 342 -11.25 -4.06 -14.95
N ALA A 343 -11.53 -5.27 -15.46
CA ALA A 343 -10.80 -5.82 -16.59
C ALA A 343 -11.24 -5.08 -17.85
N SER A 344 -10.27 -4.51 -18.58
CA SER A 344 -10.53 -3.90 -19.88
C SER A 344 -10.99 -4.96 -20.91
N ASN A 345 -10.47 -6.19 -20.79
CA ASN A 345 -10.69 -7.27 -21.74
C ASN A 345 -11.65 -8.34 -21.19
N SER A 346 -12.36 -9.02 -22.10
CA SER A 346 -13.13 -10.23 -21.76
C SER A 346 -12.18 -11.39 -21.43
N ALA A 347 -12.54 -12.22 -20.45
CA ALA A 347 -11.75 -13.41 -20.12
C ALA A 347 -12.17 -14.58 -21.01
N ILE A 348 -11.18 -15.24 -21.61
CA ILE A 348 -11.35 -16.40 -22.48
C ILE A 348 -11.03 -17.65 -21.67
N LEU A 349 -12.02 -18.49 -21.41
CA LEU A 349 -11.84 -19.72 -20.64
C LEU A 349 -11.75 -20.93 -21.57
N GLN A 350 -10.61 -21.62 -21.49
CA GLN A 350 -10.36 -22.87 -22.19
C GLN A 350 -10.14 -23.99 -21.17
N PHE A 351 -10.96 -25.04 -21.26
CA PHE A 351 -10.83 -26.21 -20.41
C PHE A 351 -10.20 -27.36 -21.20
N THR A 352 -9.12 -27.90 -20.66
CA THR A 352 -8.46 -29.09 -21.20
C THR A 352 -8.42 -30.19 -20.16
N LEU A 353 -8.64 -31.43 -20.57
CA LEU A 353 -8.47 -32.62 -19.75
C LEU A 353 -7.44 -33.51 -20.42
N ASN A 354 -6.31 -33.74 -19.77
CA ASN A 354 -5.18 -34.50 -20.34
C ASN A 354 -4.81 -34.01 -21.75
N ASN A 355 -4.65 -32.69 -21.90
CA ASN A 355 -4.37 -31.98 -23.16
C ASN A 355 -5.46 -32.06 -24.24
N LYS A 356 -6.63 -32.67 -23.96
CA LYS A 356 -7.77 -32.68 -24.86
C LYS A 356 -8.73 -31.55 -24.50
N ILE A 357 -9.06 -30.70 -25.48
CA ILE A 357 -10.03 -29.61 -25.30
C ILE A 357 -11.42 -30.20 -25.03
N LEU A 358 -12.01 -29.85 -23.89
CA LEU A 358 -13.31 -30.39 -23.45
C LEU A 358 -14.50 -29.69 -24.11
N ALA A 359 -14.42 -28.38 -24.31
CA ALA A 359 -15.47 -27.58 -24.94
C ALA A 359 -14.96 -27.03 -26.27
N LYS A 360 -15.65 -27.34 -27.38
CA LYS A 360 -15.36 -26.72 -28.69
C LYS A 360 -15.62 -25.21 -28.70
N ASN A 361 -16.52 -24.74 -27.83
CA ASN A 361 -16.88 -23.34 -27.73
C ASN A 361 -16.18 -22.74 -26.51
N THR A 362 -15.26 -21.83 -26.78
CA THR A 362 -14.59 -21.04 -25.75
C THR A 362 -15.61 -20.14 -25.05
N GLN A 363 -15.73 -20.25 -23.73
CA GLN A 363 -16.61 -19.35 -22.99
C GLN A 363 -15.93 -17.99 -22.84
N VAL A 364 -16.56 -16.96 -23.40
CA VAL A 364 -16.13 -15.57 -23.27
C VAL A 364 -16.91 -14.94 -22.12
N LEU A 365 -16.23 -14.68 -21.01
CA LEU A 365 -16.79 -13.89 -19.93
C LEU A 365 -16.74 -12.42 -20.33
N LYS A 366 -17.88 -11.92 -20.82
CA LYS A 366 -18.09 -10.52 -21.18
C LYS A 366 -17.91 -9.62 -19.95
N ASN A 367 -17.21 -8.49 -20.11
CA ASN A 367 -17.09 -7.50 -19.04
C ASN A 367 -18.46 -6.84 -18.73
N LYS A 368 -18.59 -6.15 -17.58
CA LYS A 368 -19.85 -5.48 -17.18
C LYS A 368 -20.33 -4.41 -18.17
N ILE A 369 -19.41 -3.89 -18.98
CA ILE A 369 -19.68 -2.82 -19.94
C ILE A 369 -20.26 -3.41 -21.24
N GLN A 370 -19.99 -4.69 -21.55
CA GLN A 370 -20.42 -5.31 -22.79
C GLN A 370 -21.94 -5.29 -23.01
N PRO A 371 -22.82 -5.56 -22.02
CA PRO A 371 -24.27 -5.39 -22.21
C PRO A 371 -24.67 -3.95 -22.55
N GLN A 372 -23.94 -2.95 -22.01
CA GLN A 372 -24.18 -1.54 -22.31
C GLN A 372 -23.69 -1.18 -23.72
N ILE A 373 -22.55 -1.73 -24.14
CA ILE A 373 -22.03 -1.65 -25.52
C ILE A 373 -23.01 -2.30 -26.50
N ASP A 374 -23.51 -3.48 -26.17
CA ASP A 374 -24.46 -4.23 -26.99
C ASP A 374 -25.79 -3.44 -27.11
N ALA A 375 -26.31 -2.88 -26.00
CA ALA A 375 -27.50 -2.03 -26.00
C ALA A 375 -27.30 -0.72 -26.78
N LEU A 376 -26.15 -0.07 -26.63
CA LEU A 376 -25.81 1.15 -27.38
C LEU A 376 -25.73 0.87 -28.88
N SER A 377 -25.12 -0.23 -29.28
CA SER A 377 -25.05 -0.66 -30.68
C SER A 377 -26.45 -0.88 -31.29
N VAL A 378 -27.39 -1.45 -30.52
CA VAL A 378 -28.79 -1.60 -30.95
C VAL A 378 -29.49 -0.25 -31.13
N SER A 379 -29.38 0.66 -30.15
CA SER A 379 -29.95 2.01 -30.25
C SER A 379 -29.39 2.79 -31.43
N LEU A 380 -28.11 2.58 -31.76
CA LEU A 380 -27.49 3.19 -32.93
C LEU A 380 -27.96 2.61 -34.25
N GLY A 381 -28.18 1.30 -34.31
CA GLY A 381 -28.83 0.67 -35.45
C GLY A 381 -30.21 1.29 -35.71
N GLN A 382 -31.00 1.54 -34.66
CA GLN A 382 -32.31 2.17 -34.78
C GLN A 382 -32.23 3.62 -35.24
N LEU A 383 -31.30 4.42 -34.70
CA LEU A 383 -31.08 5.80 -35.15
C LEU A 383 -30.72 5.86 -36.64
N ALA A 384 -29.83 4.98 -37.10
CA ALA A 384 -29.46 4.90 -38.52
C ALA A 384 -30.66 4.55 -39.41
N VAL A 385 -31.58 3.70 -38.94
CA VAL A 385 -32.84 3.39 -39.66
C VAL A 385 -33.74 4.62 -39.72
N SER A 386 -33.95 5.32 -38.60
CA SER A 386 -34.78 6.52 -38.53
C SER A 386 -34.26 7.65 -39.43
N VAL A 387 -32.94 7.88 -39.44
CA VAL A 387 -32.31 8.88 -40.33
C VAL A 387 -32.50 8.51 -41.80
N ASN A 388 -32.34 7.23 -42.16
CA ASN A 388 -32.57 6.78 -43.53
C ASN A 388 -34.05 6.92 -43.95
N GLN A 389 -34.98 6.61 -43.06
CA GLN A 389 -36.41 6.76 -43.32
C GLN A 389 -36.79 8.23 -43.48
N TYR A 390 -36.25 9.12 -42.64
CA TYR A 390 -36.42 10.57 -42.80
C TYR A 390 -35.85 11.06 -44.15
N ALA A 391 -34.65 10.64 -44.53
CA ALA A 391 -34.05 10.99 -45.81
C ALA A 391 -34.85 10.48 -47.02
N GLN A 392 -35.48 9.30 -46.91
CA GLN A 392 -36.38 8.77 -47.94
C GLN A 392 -37.67 9.59 -48.04
N ASN A 393 -38.25 9.98 -46.91
CA ASN A 393 -39.44 10.83 -46.88
C ASN A 393 -39.15 12.24 -47.44
N GLN A 394 -37.96 12.80 -47.17
CA GLN A 394 -37.56 14.10 -47.66
C GLN A 394 -37.24 14.14 -49.16
N LYS A 395 -36.79 13.01 -49.74
CA LYS A 395 -36.74 12.85 -51.20
C LYS A 395 -38.10 13.01 -51.87
N ALA A 396 -39.19 12.71 -51.17
CA ALA A 396 -40.54 12.94 -51.68
C ALA A 396 -40.96 14.43 -51.60
N ALA A 397 -40.27 15.26 -50.81
CA ALA A 397 -40.64 16.64 -50.50
C ALA A 397 -39.83 17.72 -51.27
N LYS A 398 -39.01 17.37 -52.27
CA LYS A 398 -38.10 18.28 -53.01
C LYS A 398 -36.99 18.92 -52.17
N VAL A 399 -36.45 18.22 -51.17
CA VAL A 399 -35.22 18.62 -50.49
C VAL A 399 -34.03 18.59 -51.46
N SER A 400 -33.08 19.52 -51.27
CA SER A 400 -31.83 19.61 -52.03
C SER A 400 -31.08 18.26 -52.07
N GLY A 401 -30.53 17.93 -53.24
CA GLY A 401 -29.71 16.72 -53.42
C GLY A 401 -28.47 16.70 -52.52
N GLU A 402 -27.97 17.88 -52.13
CA GLU A 402 -26.82 18.06 -51.23
C GLU A 402 -27.14 17.59 -49.81
N ASP A 403 -28.28 18.00 -49.26
CA ASP A 403 -28.73 17.64 -47.91
C ASP A 403 -28.97 16.13 -47.77
N THR A 404 -29.51 15.53 -48.82
CA THR A 404 -29.69 14.07 -48.88
C THR A 404 -28.34 13.33 -48.86
N LYS A 405 -27.29 13.93 -49.42
CA LYS A 405 -25.93 13.37 -49.41
C LYS A 405 -25.30 13.47 -48.03
N HIS A 406 -25.48 14.59 -47.33
CA HIS A 406 -25.01 14.77 -45.95
C HIS A 406 -25.68 13.79 -44.98
N LEU A 407 -27.01 13.63 -45.04
CA LEU A 407 -27.73 12.68 -44.18
C LEU A 407 -27.29 11.23 -44.38
N LYS A 408 -27.03 10.83 -45.63
CA LYS A 408 -26.48 9.50 -45.93
C LYS A 408 -25.05 9.33 -45.41
N SER A 409 -24.24 10.39 -45.45
CA SER A 409 -22.89 10.37 -44.89
C SER A 409 -22.92 10.12 -43.38
N TYR A 410 -23.77 10.84 -42.64
CA TYR A 410 -23.92 10.64 -41.19
C TYR A 410 -24.44 9.25 -40.84
N ALA A 411 -25.39 8.70 -41.61
CA ALA A 411 -25.87 7.34 -41.40
C ALA A 411 -24.77 6.29 -41.63
N ALA A 412 -23.91 6.48 -42.62
CA ALA A 412 -22.76 5.61 -42.88
C ALA A 412 -21.71 5.71 -41.77
N GLU A 413 -21.45 6.91 -41.26
CA GLU A 413 -20.49 7.16 -40.20
C GLU A 413 -20.96 6.63 -38.84
N ALA A 414 -22.24 6.81 -38.49
CA ALA A 414 -22.86 6.20 -37.32
C ALA A 414 -22.77 4.66 -37.36
N LYS A 415 -22.95 4.04 -38.53
CA LYS A 415 -22.77 2.59 -38.72
C LYS A 415 -21.32 2.16 -38.58
N LYS A 416 -20.36 2.96 -39.03
CA LYS A 416 -18.93 2.68 -38.84
C LYS A 416 -18.54 2.78 -37.35
N LEU A 417 -19.09 3.74 -36.63
CA LEU A 417 -18.86 3.92 -35.20
C LEU A 417 -19.51 2.83 -34.36
N SER A 418 -20.71 2.34 -34.70
CA SER A 418 -21.31 1.19 -34.01
C SER A 418 -20.46 -0.08 -34.13
N ILE A 419 -19.83 -0.31 -35.29
CA ILE A 419 -18.87 -1.40 -35.49
C ILE A 419 -17.61 -1.20 -34.62
N ARG A 420 -17.09 0.04 -34.52
CA ARG A 420 -15.93 0.36 -33.66
C ARG A 420 -16.25 0.16 -32.18
N ILE A 421 -17.43 0.57 -31.73
CA ILE A 421 -17.91 0.38 -30.36
C ILE A 421 -18.06 -1.13 -30.05
N ALA A 422 -18.61 -1.91 -30.98
CA ALA A 422 -18.73 -3.36 -30.82
C ALA A 422 -17.37 -4.09 -30.84
N ALA A 423 -16.38 -3.54 -31.53
CA ALA A 423 -15.01 -4.06 -31.59
C ALA A 423 -14.09 -3.48 -30.50
N ALA A 424 -14.57 -2.55 -29.67
CA ALA A 424 -13.77 -1.91 -28.65
C ALA A 424 -13.35 -2.93 -27.57
N SER A 425 -12.04 -2.98 -27.31
CA SER A 425 -11.44 -3.92 -26.37
C SER A 425 -11.08 -3.27 -25.03
N SER A 426 -11.30 -1.97 -24.88
CA SER A 426 -11.02 -1.23 -23.65
C SER A 426 -12.05 -0.14 -23.40
N GLN A 427 -12.21 0.24 -22.13
CA GLN A 427 -13.11 1.31 -21.72
C GLN A 427 -12.75 2.65 -22.38
N THR A 428 -11.45 2.95 -22.55
CA THR A 428 -10.99 4.15 -23.26
C THR A 428 -11.41 4.13 -24.71
N GLN A 429 -11.21 3.01 -25.43
CA GLN A 429 -11.68 2.86 -26.82
C GLN A 429 -13.20 3.01 -26.94
N THR A 430 -13.95 2.50 -25.95
CA THR A 430 -15.40 2.69 -25.89
C THR A 430 -15.76 4.16 -25.67
N ILE A 431 -15.10 4.86 -24.74
CA ILE A 431 -15.35 6.28 -24.46
C ILE A 431 -15.05 7.12 -25.71
N ASP A 432 -13.89 6.92 -26.34
CA ASP A 432 -13.49 7.67 -27.53
C ASP A 432 -14.50 7.46 -28.67
N ALA A 433 -14.90 6.20 -28.92
CA ALA A 433 -15.89 5.90 -29.96
C ALA A 433 -17.29 6.44 -29.64
N VAL A 434 -17.65 6.57 -28.36
CA VAL A 434 -18.90 7.22 -27.93
C VAL A 434 -18.83 8.74 -28.11
N VAL A 435 -17.68 9.36 -27.85
CA VAL A 435 -17.47 10.81 -28.07
C VAL A 435 -17.58 11.14 -29.56
N ASP A 436 -16.86 10.42 -30.42
CA ASP A 436 -16.93 10.58 -31.89
C ASP A 436 -18.39 10.49 -32.40
N LEU A 437 -19.16 9.59 -31.81
CA LEU A 437 -20.55 9.37 -32.16
C LEU A 437 -21.48 10.49 -31.70
N LEU A 438 -21.25 11.05 -30.50
CA LEU A 438 -22.00 12.21 -30.03
C LEU A 438 -21.75 13.43 -30.93
N ASP A 439 -20.53 13.58 -31.45
CA ASP A 439 -20.22 14.63 -32.42
C ASP A 439 -20.97 14.41 -33.74
N VAL A 440 -20.97 13.19 -34.30
CA VAL A 440 -21.76 12.86 -35.50
C VAL A 440 -23.25 13.10 -35.30
N ALA A 441 -23.80 12.75 -34.12
CA ALA A 441 -25.20 12.98 -33.81
C ALA A 441 -25.54 14.47 -33.69
N ARG A 442 -24.65 15.26 -33.06
CA ARG A 442 -24.79 16.73 -32.95
C ARG A 442 -24.79 17.39 -34.33
N ASP A 443 -23.86 16.99 -35.20
CA ASP A 443 -23.72 17.56 -36.53
C ASP A 443 -24.94 17.20 -37.40
N ALA A 444 -25.40 15.93 -37.33
CA ALA A 444 -26.63 15.50 -38.01
C ALA A 444 -27.87 16.27 -37.52
N THR A 445 -28.01 16.50 -36.21
CA THR A 445 -29.13 17.27 -35.63
C THR A 445 -29.09 18.73 -36.06
N THR A 446 -27.89 19.30 -36.14
CA THR A 446 -27.68 20.68 -36.62
C THR A 446 -28.08 20.81 -38.08
N THR A 447 -27.64 19.89 -38.94
CA THR A 447 -28.03 19.87 -40.36
C THR A 447 -29.55 19.71 -40.52
N VAL A 448 -30.19 18.80 -39.79
CA VAL A 448 -31.66 18.63 -39.84
C VAL A 448 -32.38 19.90 -39.39
N SER A 449 -31.89 20.56 -38.34
CA SER A 449 -32.47 21.81 -37.83
C SER A 449 -32.33 22.95 -38.84
N GLN A 450 -31.21 23.03 -39.56
CA GLN A 450 -31.00 24.00 -40.63
C GLN A 450 -31.93 23.76 -41.82
N ILE A 451 -32.12 22.49 -42.22
CA ILE A 451 -33.07 22.12 -43.28
C ILE A 451 -34.50 22.51 -42.86
N ALA A 452 -34.90 22.17 -41.64
CA ALA A 452 -36.23 22.52 -41.11
C ALA A 452 -36.45 24.03 -41.01
N ALA A 453 -35.41 24.79 -40.65
CA ALA A 453 -35.47 26.26 -40.61
C ALA A 453 -35.52 26.89 -42.01
N ALA A 454 -34.90 26.26 -43.02
CA ALA A 454 -34.93 26.71 -44.41
C ALA A 454 -36.29 26.45 -45.10
N GLU A 455 -37.04 25.44 -44.65
CA GLU A 455 -38.36 25.10 -45.20
C GLU A 455 -39.53 25.91 -44.63
N LEU A 456 -39.32 26.72 -43.58
CA LEU A 456 -40.37 27.55 -43.03
C LEU A 456 -40.69 28.72 -43.99
N PRO A 457 -41.90 28.78 -44.59
CA PRO A 457 -42.26 29.88 -45.46
C PRO A 457 -42.31 31.18 -44.65
N ARG A 458 -41.68 32.24 -45.17
CA ARG A 458 -41.80 33.60 -44.63
C ARG A 458 -43.27 34.04 -44.71
N GLY A 459 -44.06 33.72 -43.69
CA GLY A 459 -45.47 34.10 -43.61
C GLY A 459 -46.37 33.25 -42.72
N ALA A 460 -45.94 32.08 -42.23
CA ALA A 460 -46.80 31.26 -41.35
C ALA A 460 -46.68 31.71 -39.88
N GLN A 461 -47.74 32.34 -39.34
CA GLN A 461 -47.88 32.58 -37.90
C GLN A 461 -47.97 31.24 -37.14
N SER A 462 -47.23 31.17 -36.04
CA SER A 462 -47.19 30.05 -35.09
C SER A 462 -48.57 29.70 -34.54
N LEU A 463 -49.06 28.51 -34.87
CA LEU A 463 -50.21 27.86 -34.24
C LEU A 463 -49.74 26.54 -33.59
N TYR A 464 -49.06 26.63 -32.45
CA TYR A 464 -49.05 25.53 -31.47
C TYR A 464 -49.01 26.10 -30.03
N PRO A 465 -49.83 25.56 -29.11
CA PRO A 465 -49.90 26.02 -27.73
C PRO A 465 -48.70 25.49 -26.92
N GLY A 466 -48.35 26.24 -25.88
CA GLY A 466 -47.14 26.06 -25.08
C GLY A 466 -46.97 24.65 -24.49
N GLY A 467 -45.77 24.10 -24.71
CA GLY A 467 -45.21 22.99 -23.95
C GLY A 467 -43.78 23.36 -23.56
N VAL A 468 -43.59 23.66 -22.29
CA VAL A 468 -42.29 24.00 -21.69
C VAL A 468 -41.42 22.74 -21.65
N TYR A 469 -40.36 22.70 -22.46
CA TYR A 469 -39.19 21.86 -22.19
C TYR A 469 -38.05 22.78 -21.74
N GLN A 470 -37.76 22.73 -20.43
CA GLN A 470 -36.55 23.35 -19.88
C GLN A 470 -35.33 22.51 -20.25
N THR A 471 -34.47 23.06 -21.10
CA THR A 471 -33.08 22.60 -21.25
C THR A 471 -32.17 23.58 -20.51
N SER A 472 -31.56 23.15 -19.40
CA SER A 472 -30.58 23.95 -18.66
C SER A 472 -29.16 23.64 -19.15
N THR A 473 -28.60 24.53 -19.95
CA THR A 473 -27.15 24.74 -20.18
C THR A 473 -27.00 26.25 -20.44
N GLY A 474 -26.17 27.07 -19.82
CA GLY A 474 -25.19 26.93 -18.75
C GLY A 474 -24.53 28.30 -18.52
N THR A 475 -23.80 28.42 -17.41
CA THR A 475 -22.64 29.31 -17.17
C THR A 475 -22.77 30.84 -17.32
N SER A 476 -22.50 31.58 -16.23
CA SER A 476 -21.16 32.13 -15.95
C SER A 476 -21.18 33.11 -14.75
N ALA A 477 -19.99 33.26 -14.16
CA ALA A 477 -19.68 33.93 -12.92
C ALA A 477 -19.68 35.47 -13.00
N ASN A 478 -20.08 36.15 -11.92
CA ASN A 478 -19.20 37.03 -11.11
C ASN A 478 -19.99 37.82 -10.03
N ARG A 479 -19.40 37.90 -8.83
CA ARG A 479 -19.40 39.01 -7.85
C ARG A 479 -20.65 39.89 -7.69
N ASN A 480 -21.25 39.88 -6.49
CA ASN A 480 -20.91 40.82 -5.41
C ASN A 480 -21.83 40.65 -4.19
N ALA A 481 -21.24 40.89 -3.02
CA ALA A 481 -21.90 40.90 -1.72
C ALA A 481 -22.93 42.03 -1.59
N SER A 482 -24.04 41.76 -0.92
CA SER A 482 -24.54 42.64 0.15
C SER A 482 -25.71 41.99 0.92
N ASN A 483 -25.54 41.98 2.24
CA ASN A 483 -26.56 42.21 3.27
C ASN A 483 -28.02 41.80 2.99
N CYS A 484 -28.47 40.74 3.67
CA CYS A 484 -29.70 40.86 4.44
C CYS A 484 -29.66 40.00 5.70
N ARG A 485 -29.77 40.71 6.83
CA ARG A 485 -29.77 40.22 8.20
C ARG A 485 -31.20 40.43 8.71
N LYS A 486 -31.85 39.39 9.24
CA LYS A 486 -32.72 39.37 10.46
C LYS A 486 -33.97 38.48 10.37
N ARG A 487 -34.08 37.63 11.42
CA ARG A 487 -35.28 37.19 12.19
C ARG A 487 -36.31 36.34 11.42
N PHE A 488 -37.03 35.37 11.98
CA PHE A 488 -37.49 35.01 13.33
C PHE A 488 -37.45 33.46 13.46
N GLY A 489 -37.28 32.88 14.67
CA GLY A 489 -38.39 32.24 15.42
C GLY A 489 -38.78 30.89 14.80
N GLY A 490 -38.41 29.74 15.33
CA GLY A 490 -38.90 29.21 16.61
C GLY A 490 -40.21 28.44 16.39
N CYS A 491 -40.16 27.11 16.36
CA CYS A 491 -41.28 26.24 16.76
C CYS A 491 -40.77 24.83 17.08
N ALA A 492 -41.06 24.42 18.30
CA ALA A 492 -41.01 23.05 18.80
C ALA A 492 -42.28 22.29 18.38
N GLY A 493 -42.24 20.96 18.39
CA GLY A 493 -43.46 20.17 18.60
C GLY A 493 -43.53 18.80 17.94
N CYS A 494 -43.45 17.78 18.80
CA CYS A 494 -44.27 16.55 18.81
C CYS A 494 -43.89 15.33 17.94
N CYS A 495 -43.52 14.27 18.68
CA CYS A 495 -44.10 12.92 18.73
C CYS A 495 -44.35 12.19 17.38
N SER A 496 -43.86 10.96 17.19
CA SER A 496 -44.36 9.82 17.97
C SER A 496 -43.42 8.61 17.90
N PHE A 497 -43.22 8.01 19.07
CA PHE A 497 -42.74 6.64 19.27
C PHE A 497 -43.89 5.66 19.00
N CYS A 498 -43.60 4.54 18.33
CA CYS A 498 -44.33 3.29 18.53
C CYS A 498 -43.30 2.18 18.73
N TRP A 499 -43.36 1.53 19.89
CA TRP A 499 -42.48 0.45 20.32
C TRP A 499 -43.36 -0.69 20.85
N CYS A 500 -43.25 -1.87 20.26
CA CYS A 500 -43.58 -3.18 20.84
C CYS A 500 -43.07 -4.27 19.87
N GLY A 501 -42.32 -5.29 20.25
CA GLY A 501 -41.76 -5.63 21.56
C GLY A 501 -40.94 -6.92 21.51
N LYS A 502 -40.06 -7.05 22.52
CA LYS A 502 -39.61 -8.27 23.26
C LYS A 502 -39.09 -9.47 22.42
N CYS A 503 -37.87 -9.98 22.65
CA CYS A 503 -37.43 -10.56 23.93
C CYS A 503 -35.88 -10.59 24.10
N ARG A 504 -35.44 -10.15 25.30
CA ARG A 504 -34.41 -10.69 26.25
C ARG A 504 -33.21 -11.46 25.66
N GLY A 505 -31.94 -11.24 26.01
CA GLY A 505 -31.19 -10.61 27.12
C GLY A 505 -29.77 -11.24 27.05
N ALA A 506 -28.64 -10.70 27.50
CA ALA A 506 -28.32 -9.68 28.49
C ALA A 506 -26.88 -9.15 28.27
N ASN A 507 -26.67 -7.86 28.62
CA ASN A 507 -25.61 -7.23 29.43
C ASN A 507 -24.11 -7.58 29.17
N PHE A 508 -23.09 -6.69 29.17
CA PHE A 508 -22.73 -5.38 29.72
C PHE A 508 -21.56 -4.87 28.81
N GLY A 509 -21.18 -3.61 28.61
CA GLY A 509 -21.59 -2.29 29.07
C GLY A 509 -20.85 -1.23 28.21
N ARG A 510 -21.51 -0.10 27.92
CA ARG A 510 -20.94 1.04 27.18
C ARG A 510 -20.53 2.12 28.17
N TYR A 511 -19.32 2.65 28.03
CA TYR A 511 -18.94 3.92 28.64
C TYR A 511 -19.20 5.08 27.69
N ILE A 512 -19.87 6.08 28.25
CA ILE A 512 -20.15 7.42 27.72
C ILE A 512 -18.89 8.26 28.00
N LEU A 513 -18.31 8.89 26.97
CA LEU A 513 -17.37 9.98 27.16
C LEU A 513 -18.15 11.29 27.09
N SER A 514 -18.27 11.97 28.24
CA SER A 514 -18.84 13.30 28.35
C SER A 514 -17.79 14.34 27.95
N SER A 515 -18.15 15.24 27.04
CA SER A 515 -17.40 16.44 26.74
C SER A 515 -17.44 17.40 27.93
N ARG A 516 -16.28 17.74 28.50
CA ARG A 516 -16.11 18.97 29.28
C ARG A 516 -15.19 19.91 28.51
N SER A 517 -15.77 21.06 28.23
CA SER A 517 -15.16 22.32 27.83
C SER A 517 -14.25 22.85 28.94
N ASP A 518 -13.01 23.18 28.60
CA ASP A 518 -12.22 24.15 29.37
C ASP A 518 -11.77 25.26 28.44
N CYS A 519 -12.28 26.45 28.74
CA CYS A 519 -11.82 27.73 28.23
C CYS A 519 -10.44 28.04 28.80
N TYR A 520 -9.49 28.40 27.95
CA TYR A 520 -8.40 29.29 28.33
C TYR A 520 -8.36 30.49 27.40
N SER A 521 -8.61 31.66 28.00
CA SER A 521 -8.33 32.96 27.41
C SER A 521 -6.89 33.32 27.76
N ALA A 522 -6.10 33.75 26.77
CA ALA A 522 -4.99 34.67 26.99
C ALA A 522 -4.69 35.47 25.72
N ARG A 523 -5.07 36.74 25.82
CA ARG A 523 -4.73 37.96 25.09
C ARG A 523 -3.44 37.95 24.25
N GLY A 524 -3.55 38.60 23.08
CA GLY A 524 -2.76 39.80 22.77
C GLY A 524 -1.57 39.63 21.83
N GLY A 525 -1.65 40.26 20.65
CA GLY A 525 -0.49 40.47 19.79
C GLY A 525 -0.83 40.81 18.33
N CYS A 526 -1.38 42.00 18.09
CA CYS A 526 -1.33 42.63 16.77
C CYS A 526 0.13 43.01 16.45
N CYS A 527 0.61 42.69 15.25
CA CYS A 527 1.56 43.54 14.51
C CYS A 527 1.60 43.18 13.01
N HIS A 528 2.01 44.19 12.23
CA HIS A 528 1.74 44.47 10.83
C HIS A 528 2.28 43.51 9.74
N ALA A 529 1.48 43.44 8.67
CA ALA A 529 1.79 43.71 7.25
C ALA A 529 3.23 43.58 6.71
N GLY A 530 3.35 42.92 5.55
CA GLY A 530 4.50 43.02 4.65
C GLY A 530 4.22 42.39 3.28
N CYS A 531 3.89 43.22 2.31
CA CYS A 531 3.76 42.91 0.89
C CYS A 531 5.14 42.83 0.19
N ARG A 532 5.22 41.99 -0.86
CA ARG A 532 6.13 42.01 -2.02
C ARG A 532 7.65 41.84 -1.79
N THR A 533 8.23 40.83 -2.44
CA THR A 533 8.80 40.95 -3.81
C THR A 533 8.69 39.61 -4.53
#